data_AF-A0A853F0S0-F1
#
_entry.id   AF-A0A853F0S0-F1
#
_cell.length_a   1.000
_cell.length_b   1.000
_cell.length_c   1.000
_cell.angle_alpha   90.00
_cell.angle_beta   90.00
_cell.angle_gamma   90.00
#
_symmetry.space_group_name_H-M   'P 1'
#
loop_
_entity.id
_entity.type
_entity.pdbx_description
1 polymer ?
#
loop_
_entity_poly.entity_id
_entity_poly.type
_entity_poly.pdbx_seq_one_letter_code
_entity_poly.pdbx_strand_id
1 'polypeptide(L)'
;MNISIIGRLTGPKGDIAYQILSKIAPQFPLVKFNIAGGPVSSRFKALASNNVIFYGFVDDVPKVIKGADLVIGAGRVAIEALQLNTPVLAIGEKQYVGILDKNNIAQAQESNFGDCALDEFHDFNQISSDLKDFIQFNLKREDLSAVVNQYSPANIMPKINQVYSHALADVTFAKKKEVPVLIYHRVVNEKLTDSKFNVYITKEKLDWQIGFLKRQGFNIITFKDLANGIKVKKPIILTFDDGYEDNYLNLLPLLKKHQEKAVIYCLGNRSIQNNIWDEKLGEPSANLMSDYQIQECHNSGLIEIASHGLKHQHLPDLSEAEVKEELESSKSNLEKLINDKVVSFAYPYGDYGKREEILAYESGYDFAIGTVNGPLNLTDNYYAIRRIQIFPSTKKFDFWKKTSGFYLRLCKLKAKDF
;
A
#
# COMPACT_ATOMS: atom_id res chain seq x y z
N MET A 1 6.27 20.52 -38.24
CA MET A 1 5.84 19.70 -37.09
C MET A 1 6.70 18.45 -37.03
N ASN A 2 7.10 18.05 -35.83
CA ASN A 2 7.89 16.86 -35.53
C ASN A 2 7.02 15.84 -34.79
N ILE A 3 6.81 14.66 -35.37
CA ILE A 3 6.16 13.54 -34.70
C ILE A 3 7.22 12.50 -34.38
N SER A 4 7.31 12.07 -33.12
CA SER A 4 8.26 11.06 -32.70
C SER A 4 7.57 9.72 -32.43
N ILE A 5 7.96 8.66 -33.14
CA ILE A 5 7.55 7.28 -32.83
C ILE A 5 8.65 6.67 -31.98
N ILE A 6 8.33 6.33 -30.73
CA ILE A 6 9.32 5.83 -29.77
C ILE A 6 8.88 4.47 -29.25
N GLY A 7 9.70 3.44 -29.50
CA GLY A 7 9.37 2.08 -29.08
C GLY A 7 10.23 1.00 -29.72
N ARG A 8 9.88 -0.27 -29.49
CA ARG A 8 10.56 -1.39 -30.16
C ARG A 8 10.14 -1.47 -31.62
N LEU A 9 11.11 -1.63 -32.52
CA LEU A 9 10.87 -1.84 -33.96
C LEU A 9 10.81 -3.33 -34.33
N THR A 10 10.62 -4.21 -33.36
CA THR A 10 10.54 -5.66 -33.51
C THR A 10 9.25 -6.18 -32.89
N GLY A 11 8.82 -7.38 -33.33
CA GLY A 11 7.58 -7.99 -32.88
C GLY A 11 6.32 -7.17 -33.24
N PRO A 12 5.20 -7.40 -32.53
CA PRO A 12 3.92 -6.74 -32.81
C PRO A 12 4.00 -5.20 -32.80
N LYS A 13 4.72 -4.59 -31.84
CA LYS A 13 4.96 -3.12 -31.84
C LYS A 13 5.69 -2.65 -33.09
N GLY A 14 6.68 -3.42 -33.53
CA GLY A 14 7.39 -3.14 -34.78
C GLY A 14 6.47 -3.24 -35.99
N ASP A 15 5.50 -4.15 -36.01
CA ASP A 15 4.55 -4.25 -37.11
C ASP A 15 3.61 -3.04 -37.14
N ILE A 16 3.10 -2.59 -35.99
CA ILE A 16 2.29 -1.37 -35.88
C ILE A 16 3.09 -0.15 -36.35
N ALA A 17 4.31 0.04 -35.84
CA ALA A 17 5.18 1.14 -36.27
C ALA A 17 5.44 1.11 -37.77
N TYR A 18 5.64 -0.08 -38.35
CA TYR A 18 5.81 -0.24 -39.79
C TYR A 18 4.55 0.15 -40.56
N GLN A 19 3.36 -0.23 -40.10
CA GLN A 19 2.09 0.13 -40.72
C GLN A 19 1.84 1.65 -40.66
N ILE A 20 2.13 2.30 -39.53
CA ILE A 20 2.05 3.77 -39.41
C ILE A 20 3.00 4.42 -40.44
N LEU A 21 4.25 3.99 -40.49
CA LEU A 21 5.23 4.60 -41.40
C LEU A 21 4.93 4.33 -42.89
N SER A 22 4.40 3.16 -43.23
CA SER A 22 4.13 2.80 -44.63
C SER A 22 2.80 3.33 -45.16
N LYS A 23 1.76 3.42 -44.31
CA LYS A 23 0.40 3.83 -44.73
C LYS A 23 0.08 5.28 -44.39
N ILE A 24 0.59 5.79 -43.27
CA ILE A 24 0.18 7.08 -42.72
C ILE A 24 1.21 8.16 -43.07
N ALA A 25 2.50 7.94 -42.81
CA ALA A 25 3.53 8.97 -43.05
C ALA A 25 3.55 9.56 -44.49
N PRO A 26 3.29 8.79 -45.57
CA PRO A 26 3.22 9.34 -46.94
C PRO A 26 2.11 10.38 -47.14
N GLN A 27 1.07 10.37 -46.30
CA GLN A 27 -0.04 11.34 -46.36
C GLN A 27 0.36 12.71 -45.78
N PHE A 28 1.51 12.81 -45.10
CA PHE A 28 1.97 14.03 -44.40
C PHE A 28 3.39 14.43 -44.81
N PRO A 29 3.61 14.88 -46.06
CA PRO A 29 4.96 15.17 -46.58
C PRO A 29 5.68 16.33 -45.85
N LEU A 30 4.93 17.21 -45.18
CA LEU A 30 5.47 18.34 -44.42
C LEU A 30 5.72 18.01 -42.93
N VAL A 31 5.34 16.83 -42.47
CA VAL A 31 5.56 16.36 -41.11
C VAL A 31 6.82 15.51 -41.06
N LYS A 32 7.71 15.83 -40.13
CA LYS A 32 8.92 15.07 -39.90
C LYS A 32 8.65 13.98 -38.86
N PHE A 33 8.69 12.72 -39.31
CA PHE A 33 8.59 11.53 -38.47
C PHE A 33 9.99 11.14 -37.99
N ASN A 34 10.18 11.13 -36.68
CA ASN A 34 11.41 10.79 -36.01
C ASN A 34 11.23 9.45 -35.28
N ILE A 35 12.05 8.45 -35.60
CA ILE A 35 11.86 7.09 -35.07
C ILE A 35 13.03 6.74 -34.16
N ALA A 36 12.74 6.61 -32.87
CA ALA A 36 13.69 6.18 -31.85
C ALA A 36 13.30 4.79 -31.33
N GLY A 37 14.19 3.82 -31.53
CA GLY A 37 13.88 2.41 -31.34
C GLY A 37 14.81 1.52 -32.16
N GLY A 38 15.21 0.38 -31.61
CA GLY A 38 16.13 -0.51 -32.31
C GLY A 38 15.77 -1.99 -32.20
N PRO A 39 16.46 -2.84 -32.99
CA PRO A 39 17.27 -2.51 -34.18
C PRO A 39 16.43 -2.13 -35.41
N VAL A 40 16.94 -1.24 -36.28
CA VAL A 40 16.27 -0.83 -37.53
C VAL A 40 16.59 -1.84 -38.64
N SER A 41 15.64 -2.76 -38.90
CA SER A 41 15.80 -3.81 -39.92
C SER A 41 15.67 -3.25 -41.36
N SER A 42 16.03 -4.08 -42.35
CA SER A 42 15.99 -3.71 -43.78
C SER A 42 14.62 -3.20 -44.23
N ARG A 43 13.52 -3.79 -43.74
CA ARG A 43 12.15 -3.34 -44.06
C ARG A 43 11.91 -1.89 -43.65
N PHE A 44 12.44 -1.46 -42.49
CA PHE A 44 12.30 -0.08 -42.03
C PHE A 44 13.22 0.87 -42.79
N LYS A 45 14.45 0.44 -43.11
CA LYS A 45 15.37 1.23 -43.94
C LYS A 45 14.77 1.57 -45.29
N ALA A 46 13.95 0.68 -45.87
CA ALA A 46 13.24 0.93 -47.13
C ALA A 46 12.16 2.02 -47.03
N LEU A 47 11.69 2.36 -45.83
CA LEU A 47 10.73 3.44 -45.59
C LEU A 47 11.39 4.80 -45.29
N ALA A 48 12.73 4.85 -45.21
CA ALA A 48 13.44 6.10 -44.94
C ALA A 48 13.26 7.08 -46.10
N SER A 49 13.03 8.35 -45.77
CA SER A 49 12.79 9.43 -46.72
C SER A 49 13.25 10.77 -46.11
N ASN A 50 13.09 11.87 -46.86
CA ASN A 50 13.40 13.21 -46.34
C ASN A 50 12.56 13.57 -45.09
N ASN A 51 11.38 12.97 -44.93
CA ASN A 51 10.47 13.24 -43.82
C ASN A 51 10.33 12.06 -42.84
N VAL A 52 11.03 10.94 -43.04
CA VAL A 52 11.04 9.76 -42.14
C VAL A 52 12.49 9.45 -41.74
N ILE A 53 12.85 9.81 -40.51
CA ILE A 53 14.22 9.74 -39.99
C ILE A 53 14.31 8.69 -38.88
N PHE A 54 15.17 7.69 -39.07
CA PHE A 54 15.47 6.68 -38.06
C PHE A 54 16.71 7.04 -37.26
N TYR A 55 16.57 7.21 -35.95
CA TYR A 55 17.69 7.37 -35.02
C TYR A 55 18.24 6.04 -34.52
N GLY A 56 17.45 4.97 -34.56
CA GLY A 56 17.84 3.69 -33.98
C GLY A 56 17.79 3.71 -32.45
N PHE A 57 18.70 3.01 -31.79
CA PHE A 57 18.83 3.09 -30.33
C PHE A 57 19.31 4.49 -29.93
N VAL A 58 18.66 5.07 -28.93
CA VAL A 58 19.00 6.37 -28.35
C VAL A 58 19.17 6.23 -26.85
N ASP A 59 20.21 6.86 -26.30
CA ASP A 59 20.48 6.84 -24.85
C ASP A 59 19.60 7.86 -24.10
N ASP A 60 19.25 8.97 -24.76
CA ASP A 60 18.44 10.06 -24.20
C ASP A 60 17.08 10.14 -24.90
N VAL A 61 16.19 9.20 -24.56
CA VAL A 61 14.78 9.21 -25.00
C VAL A 61 14.06 10.51 -24.59
N PRO A 62 14.21 11.04 -23.36
CA PRO A 62 13.60 12.32 -22.96
C PRO A 62 13.91 13.48 -23.91
N LYS A 63 15.13 13.58 -24.45
CA LYS A 63 15.48 14.60 -25.44
C LYS A 63 14.70 14.45 -26.75
N VAL A 64 14.47 13.22 -27.21
CA VAL A 64 13.65 12.94 -28.41
C VAL A 64 12.19 13.34 -28.17
N ILE A 65 11.67 13.07 -26.97
CA ILE A 65 10.31 13.44 -26.55
C ILE A 65 10.14 14.96 -26.50
N LYS A 66 11.07 15.69 -25.87
CA LYS A 66 11.01 17.17 -25.77
C LYS A 66 11.07 17.86 -27.14
N GLY A 67 11.73 17.24 -28.12
CA GLY A 67 11.83 17.75 -29.48
C GLY A 67 10.59 17.45 -30.35
N ALA A 68 9.62 16.70 -29.84
CA ALA A 68 8.42 16.32 -30.57
C ALA A 68 7.25 17.25 -30.26
N ASP A 69 6.44 17.52 -31.29
CA ASP A 69 5.12 18.15 -31.13
C ASP A 69 4.06 17.11 -30.73
N LEU A 70 4.28 15.84 -31.10
CA LEU A 70 3.47 14.68 -30.72
C LEU A 70 4.36 13.44 -30.60
N VAL A 71 4.15 12.64 -29.55
CA VAL A 71 4.76 11.31 -29.40
C VAL A 71 3.73 10.24 -29.72
N ILE A 72 4.10 9.29 -30.57
CA ILE A 72 3.36 8.05 -30.79
C ILE A 72 4.05 6.97 -29.96
N GLY A 73 3.33 6.39 -29.00
CA GLY A 73 3.89 5.36 -28.12
C GLY A 73 2.89 4.80 -27.10
N ALA A 74 3.35 3.83 -26.33
CA ALA A 74 2.57 3.14 -25.29
C ALA A 74 3.40 2.91 -24.02
N GLY A 75 2.76 2.44 -22.95
CA GLY A 75 3.36 2.16 -21.65
C GLY A 75 4.28 3.27 -21.14
N ARG A 76 5.54 2.92 -20.84
CA ARG A 76 6.55 3.85 -20.31
C ARG A 76 6.71 5.12 -21.16
N VAL A 77 6.71 4.98 -22.49
CA VAL A 77 6.93 6.12 -23.40
C VAL A 77 5.80 7.14 -23.28
N ALA A 78 4.55 6.67 -23.17
CA ALA A 78 3.40 7.54 -22.98
C ALA A 78 3.51 8.33 -21.66
N ILE A 79 3.86 7.64 -20.57
CA ILE A 79 4.04 8.28 -19.25
C ILE A 79 5.18 9.31 -19.26
N GLU A 80 6.33 8.98 -19.87
CA GLU A 80 7.47 9.91 -19.99
C GLU A 80 7.12 11.13 -20.85
N ALA A 81 6.33 10.95 -21.91
CA ALA A 81 5.86 12.05 -22.73
C ALA A 81 4.89 12.97 -21.99
N LEU A 82 3.94 12.41 -21.25
CA LEU A 82 3.04 13.17 -20.39
C LEU A 82 3.81 13.95 -19.31
N GLN A 83 4.83 13.34 -18.68
CA GLN A 83 5.72 14.01 -17.71
C GLN A 83 6.45 15.23 -18.30
N LEU A 84 6.73 15.18 -19.60
CA LEU A 84 7.43 16.24 -20.33
C LEU A 84 6.49 17.24 -20.99
N ASN A 85 5.17 17.15 -20.71
CA ASN A 85 4.12 17.96 -21.33
C ASN A 85 4.13 17.87 -22.87
N THR A 86 4.48 16.70 -23.41
CA THR A 86 4.40 16.41 -24.84
C THR A 86 3.12 15.60 -25.11
N PRO A 87 2.26 16.03 -26.04
CA PRO A 87 1.08 15.26 -26.45
C PRO A 87 1.42 13.83 -26.84
N VAL A 88 0.49 12.91 -26.57
CA VAL A 88 0.67 11.48 -26.84
C VAL A 88 -0.48 10.98 -27.69
N LEU A 89 -0.16 10.29 -28.78
CA LEU A 89 -1.07 9.37 -29.46
C LEU A 89 -0.74 7.96 -28.96
N ALA A 90 -1.63 7.43 -28.12
CA ALA A 90 -1.45 6.16 -27.43
C ALA A 90 -1.86 4.99 -28.34
N ILE A 91 -0.87 4.19 -28.71
CA ILE A 91 -1.05 2.98 -29.50
C ILE A 91 -0.04 1.92 -29.07
N GLY A 92 -0.55 0.79 -28.59
CA GLY A 92 0.24 -0.36 -28.19
C GLY A 92 -0.15 -1.61 -28.97
N GLU A 93 0.41 -2.75 -28.56
CA GLU A 93 0.24 -4.03 -29.26
C GLU A 93 -1.20 -4.48 -29.40
N LYS A 94 -2.06 -4.10 -28.46
CA LYS A 94 -3.42 -4.64 -28.32
C LYS A 94 -4.51 -3.67 -28.71
N GLN A 95 -4.26 -2.37 -28.55
CA GLN A 95 -5.29 -1.35 -28.70
C GLN A 95 -4.72 -0.01 -29.21
N TYR A 96 -5.53 0.68 -30.00
CA TYR A 96 -5.40 2.09 -30.30
C TYR A 96 -6.34 2.89 -29.39
N VAL A 97 -5.79 3.77 -28.55
CA VAL A 97 -6.60 4.57 -27.60
C VAL A 97 -6.94 5.94 -28.17
N GLY A 98 -6.06 6.51 -28.98
CA GLY A 98 -6.23 7.87 -29.53
C GLY A 98 -5.19 8.86 -29.00
N ILE A 99 -5.41 10.13 -29.33
CA ILE A 99 -4.67 11.24 -28.74
C ILE A 99 -5.19 11.47 -27.32
N LEU A 100 -4.29 11.44 -26.35
CA LEU A 100 -4.67 11.45 -24.95
C LEU A 100 -5.26 12.79 -24.51
N ASP A 101 -6.42 12.71 -23.88
CA ASP A 101 -7.18 13.81 -23.29
C ASP A 101 -7.85 13.36 -21.98
N LYS A 102 -8.59 14.25 -21.32
CA LYS A 102 -9.32 13.94 -20.09
C LYS A 102 -10.41 12.88 -20.26
N ASN A 103 -10.91 12.66 -21.47
CA ASN A 103 -12.02 11.74 -21.74
C ASN A 103 -11.53 10.30 -21.91
N ASN A 104 -10.34 10.10 -22.47
CA ASN A 104 -9.79 8.77 -22.76
C ASN A 104 -8.62 8.35 -21.86
N ILE A 105 -8.09 9.23 -21.01
CA ILE A 105 -6.92 8.91 -20.19
C ILE A 105 -7.16 7.73 -19.23
N ALA A 106 -8.36 7.57 -18.68
CA ALA A 106 -8.70 6.44 -17.81
C ALA A 106 -8.58 5.10 -18.56
N GLN A 107 -9.16 5.02 -19.77
CA GLN A 107 -9.04 3.86 -20.65
C GLN A 107 -7.56 3.61 -21.05
N ALA A 108 -6.80 4.68 -21.27
CA ALA A 108 -5.37 4.57 -21.54
C ALA A 108 -4.64 3.93 -20.35
N GLN A 109 -4.93 4.33 -19.11
CA GLN A 109 -4.28 3.75 -17.93
C GLN A 109 -4.62 2.26 -17.74
N GLU A 110 -5.89 1.89 -17.92
CA GLU A 110 -6.34 0.50 -17.83
C GLU A 110 -5.63 -0.41 -18.84
N SER A 111 -5.39 0.11 -20.05
CA SER A 111 -4.75 -0.64 -21.13
C SER A 111 -3.23 -0.55 -21.15
N ASN A 112 -2.59 0.06 -20.15
CA ASN A 112 -1.17 0.43 -20.19
C ASN A 112 -0.80 1.18 -21.50
N PHE A 113 -1.66 2.14 -21.86
CA PHE A 113 -1.62 2.98 -23.06
C PHE A 113 -1.64 2.16 -24.36
N GLY A 114 -2.45 1.10 -24.38
CA GLY A 114 -2.67 0.21 -25.52
C GLY A 114 -1.82 -1.07 -25.55
N ASP A 115 -0.93 -1.29 -24.57
CA ASP A 115 -0.08 -2.50 -24.50
C ASP A 115 -0.82 -3.73 -23.96
N CYS A 116 -1.83 -3.53 -23.12
CA CYS A 116 -2.59 -4.57 -22.45
C CYS A 116 -4.07 -4.36 -22.75
N ALA A 117 -4.70 -5.24 -23.53
CA ALA A 117 -6.15 -5.24 -23.72
C ALA A 117 -6.58 -6.59 -24.32
N LEU A 118 -7.89 -6.80 -24.45
CA LEU A 118 -8.41 -7.78 -25.42
C LEU A 118 -7.96 -7.33 -26.83
N ASP A 119 -7.64 -8.28 -27.70
CA ASP A 119 -7.14 -7.97 -29.05
C ASP A 119 -8.16 -7.14 -29.84
N GLU A 120 -7.85 -5.86 -30.07
CA GLU A 120 -8.62 -4.96 -30.93
C GLU A 120 -7.89 -4.75 -32.26
N PHE A 121 -8.68 -4.57 -33.33
CA PHE A 121 -8.13 -4.27 -34.65
C PHE A 121 -7.71 -2.79 -34.72
N HIS A 122 -6.45 -2.53 -35.11
CA HIS A 122 -5.99 -1.15 -35.36
C HIS A 122 -6.56 -0.62 -36.68
N ASP A 123 -7.54 0.27 -36.59
CA ASP A 123 -8.02 1.02 -37.76
C ASP A 123 -7.05 2.17 -38.10
N PHE A 124 -6.16 1.91 -39.06
CA PHE A 124 -5.19 2.90 -39.55
C PHE A 124 -5.84 4.08 -40.27
N ASN A 125 -7.09 3.99 -40.72
CA ASN A 125 -7.82 5.14 -41.26
C ASN A 125 -8.21 6.10 -40.14
N GLN A 126 -8.66 5.58 -39.00
CA GLN A 126 -8.97 6.38 -37.81
C GLN A 126 -7.72 7.10 -37.30
N ILE A 127 -6.59 6.39 -37.15
CA ILE A 127 -5.31 7.00 -36.75
C ILE A 127 -4.90 8.13 -37.70
N SER A 128 -5.09 7.93 -39.01
CA SER A 128 -4.81 8.97 -39.99
C SER A 128 -5.76 10.16 -39.89
N SER A 129 -7.02 9.97 -39.51
CA SER A 129 -7.98 11.05 -39.26
C SER A 129 -7.56 11.86 -38.04
N ASP A 130 -7.28 11.20 -36.92
CA ASP A 130 -6.93 11.86 -35.67
C ASP A 130 -5.63 12.68 -35.80
N LEU A 131 -4.66 12.18 -36.57
CA LEU A 131 -3.46 12.94 -36.89
C LEU A 131 -3.74 14.19 -37.75
N LYS A 132 -4.68 14.11 -38.72
CA LYS A 132 -5.10 15.29 -39.51
C LYS A 132 -5.73 16.33 -38.59
N ASP A 133 -6.63 15.90 -37.72
CA ASP A 133 -7.31 16.79 -36.77
C ASP A 133 -6.30 17.45 -35.82
N PHE A 134 -5.35 16.69 -35.28
CA PHE A 134 -4.29 17.23 -34.43
C PHE A 134 -3.46 18.31 -35.13
N ILE A 135 -3.03 18.05 -36.37
CA ILE A 135 -2.24 18.98 -37.18
C ILE A 135 -3.05 20.23 -37.52
N GLN A 136 -4.33 20.07 -37.89
CA GLN A 136 -5.19 21.16 -38.36
C GLN A 136 -5.63 22.08 -37.21
N PHE A 137 -6.07 21.50 -36.10
CA PHE A 137 -6.64 22.26 -34.98
C PHE A 137 -5.60 22.70 -33.95
N ASN A 138 -4.34 22.25 -34.10
CA ASN A 138 -3.27 22.48 -33.15
C ASN A 138 -3.76 22.21 -31.71
N LEU A 139 -4.39 21.03 -31.53
CA LEU A 139 -5.12 20.67 -30.32
C LEU A 139 -4.28 21.02 -29.09
N LYS A 140 -4.85 21.85 -28.21
CA LYS A 140 -4.15 22.36 -27.03
C LYS A 140 -3.71 21.20 -26.16
N ARG A 141 -2.52 21.35 -25.55
CA ARG A 141 -2.04 20.45 -24.50
C ARG A 141 -3.05 20.47 -23.36
N GLU A 142 -3.75 19.36 -23.15
CA GLU A 142 -4.56 19.21 -21.96
C GLU A 142 -3.67 18.98 -20.74
N ASP A 143 -4.07 19.55 -19.60
CA ASP A 143 -3.39 19.31 -18.34
C ASP A 143 -3.75 17.92 -17.80
N LEU A 144 -2.80 16.99 -17.96
CA LEU A 144 -2.86 15.62 -17.44
C LEU A 144 -1.89 15.40 -16.27
N SER A 145 -1.47 16.48 -15.59
CA SER A 145 -0.51 16.43 -14.47
C SER A 145 -0.98 15.53 -13.31
N ALA A 146 -2.28 15.47 -13.05
CA ALA A 146 -2.85 14.58 -12.03
C ALA A 146 -2.54 13.10 -12.31
N VAL A 147 -2.61 12.67 -13.57
CA VAL A 147 -2.32 11.30 -13.99
C VAL A 147 -0.82 11.04 -13.88
N VAL A 148 0.00 11.98 -14.33
CA VAL A 148 1.46 11.92 -14.19
C VAL A 148 1.89 11.75 -12.74
N ASN A 149 1.26 12.49 -11.82
CA ASN A 149 1.57 12.43 -10.39
C ASN A 149 1.32 11.03 -9.81
N GLN A 150 0.34 10.28 -10.31
CA GLN A 150 0.08 8.90 -9.87
C GLN A 150 1.27 7.96 -10.13
N TYR A 151 2.06 8.23 -11.17
CA TYR A 151 3.26 7.45 -11.52
C TYR A 151 4.55 8.02 -10.89
N SER A 152 4.46 9.04 -10.04
CA SER A 152 5.64 9.58 -9.37
C SER A 152 6.29 8.53 -8.45
N PRO A 153 7.63 8.54 -8.27
CA PRO A 153 8.29 7.65 -7.32
C PRO A 153 7.70 7.74 -5.90
N ALA A 154 7.26 8.93 -5.48
CA ALA A 154 6.63 9.14 -4.19
C ALA A 154 5.34 8.32 -4.00
N ASN A 155 4.57 8.09 -5.07
CA ASN A 155 3.31 7.34 -5.03
C ASN A 155 3.48 5.86 -5.36
N ILE A 156 4.44 5.50 -6.22
CA ILE A 156 4.66 4.12 -6.65
C ILE A 156 5.56 3.34 -5.67
N MET A 157 6.60 3.97 -5.11
CA MET A 157 7.56 3.29 -4.24
C MET A 157 6.91 2.67 -3.00
N PRO A 158 5.97 3.33 -2.30
CA PRO A 158 5.25 2.70 -1.18
C PRO A 158 4.52 1.42 -1.58
N LYS A 159 3.83 1.42 -2.74
CA LYS A 159 3.11 0.25 -3.26
C LYS A 159 4.06 -0.90 -3.62
N ILE A 160 5.19 -0.59 -4.25
CA ILE A 160 6.23 -1.59 -4.54
C ILE A 160 6.76 -2.19 -3.23
N ASN A 161 7.09 -1.35 -2.25
CA ASN A 161 7.59 -1.81 -0.96
C ASN A 161 6.57 -2.70 -0.23
N GLN A 162 5.29 -2.39 -0.31
CA GLN A 162 4.20 -3.19 0.26
C GLN A 162 4.17 -4.61 -0.37
N VAL A 163 4.30 -4.71 -1.70
CA VAL A 163 4.42 -6.00 -2.41
C VAL A 163 5.65 -6.79 -1.95
N TYR A 164 6.79 -6.13 -1.78
CA TYR A 164 8.00 -6.78 -1.25
C TYR A 164 7.84 -7.23 0.20
N SER A 165 7.23 -6.41 1.06
CA SER A 165 6.92 -6.76 2.45
C SER A 165 6.06 -8.02 2.53
N HIS A 166 5.02 -8.12 1.69
CA HIS A 166 4.16 -9.31 1.60
C HIS A 166 4.93 -10.54 1.10
N ALA A 167 5.74 -10.40 0.06
CA ALA A 167 6.56 -11.51 -0.43
C ALA A 167 7.57 -12.02 0.62
N LEU A 168 8.17 -11.12 1.41
CA LEU A 168 9.05 -11.48 2.52
C LEU A 168 8.29 -12.18 3.66
N ALA A 169 7.08 -11.71 3.96
CA ALA A 169 6.18 -12.33 4.93
C ALA A 169 5.80 -13.75 4.48
N ASP A 170 5.45 -13.97 3.21
CA ASP A 170 5.15 -15.28 2.63
C ASP A 170 6.33 -16.25 2.79
N VAL A 171 7.53 -15.84 2.38
CA VAL A 171 8.74 -16.68 2.49
C VAL A 171 9.02 -17.08 3.94
N THR A 172 8.69 -16.20 4.90
CA THR A 172 9.00 -16.41 6.31
C THR A 172 7.92 -17.22 7.03
N PHE A 173 6.65 -16.96 6.72
CA PHE A 173 5.51 -17.43 7.52
C PHE A 173 4.53 -18.34 6.76
N ALA A 174 4.58 -18.49 5.44
CA ALA A 174 3.67 -19.40 4.72
C ALA A 174 3.77 -20.86 5.18
N LYS A 175 4.94 -21.27 5.72
CA LYS A 175 5.14 -22.60 6.31
C LYS A 175 4.68 -22.71 7.77
N LYS A 176 4.31 -21.59 8.41
CA LYS A 176 3.79 -21.55 9.78
C LYS A 176 2.27 -21.64 9.71
N LYS A 177 1.72 -22.66 10.36
CA LYS A 177 0.26 -22.87 10.40
C LYS A 177 -0.49 -21.77 11.17
N GLU A 178 0.19 -21.09 12.09
CA GLU A 178 -0.39 -20.03 12.93
C GLU A 178 0.75 -19.18 13.52
N VAL A 179 0.55 -17.86 13.58
CA VAL A 179 1.36 -16.92 14.37
C VAL A 179 0.42 -16.25 15.36
N PRO A 180 0.52 -16.53 16.68
CA PRO A 180 -0.36 -15.89 17.65
C PRO A 180 -0.09 -14.39 17.70
N VAL A 181 -1.14 -13.59 17.55
CA VAL A 181 -1.13 -12.14 17.78
C VAL A 181 -2.01 -11.88 18.98
N LEU A 182 -1.45 -11.40 20.08
CA LEU A 182 -2.17 -11.17 21.34
C LEU A 182 -2.58 -9.71 21.42
N ILE A 183 -3.83 -9.44 21.78
CA ILE A 183 -4.33 -8.09 22.01
C ILE A 183 -4.53 -7.83 23.50
N TYR A 184 -3.96 -6.70 23.92
CA TYR A 184 -4.11 -6.04 25.21
C TYR A 184 -4.55 -4.60 24.96
N HIS A 185 -4.92 -3.85 26.01
CA HIS A 185 -5.13 -2.41 25.90
C HIS A 185 -4.37 -1.73 27.04
N ARG A 186 -4.91 -1.80 28.27
CA ARG A 186 -4.31 -1.16 29.45
C ARG A 186 -3.37 -2.08 30.24
N VAL A 187 -2.28 -1.52 30.76
CA VAL A 187 -1.31 -2.18 31.66
C VAL A 187 -1.27 -1.44 32.99
N VAL A 188 -2.13 -1.83 33.91
CA VAL A 188 -2.36 -1.14 35.19
C VAL A 188 -1.49 -1.72 36.32
N ASN A 189 -1.25 -0.96 37.38
CA ASN A 189 -0.52 -1.47 38.56
C ASN A 189 -1.39 -2.43 39.38
N GLU A 190 -2.66 -2.07 39.58
CA GLU A 190 -3.61 -2.80 40.40
C GLU A 190 -4.87 -3.14 39.60
N LYS A 191 -5.71 -4.04 40.12
CA LYS A 191 -6.96 -4.41 39.44
C LYS A 191 -7.94 -3.24 39.47
N LEU A 192 -8.55 -2.95 38.32
CA LEU A 192 -9.66 -2.01 38.24
C LEU A 192 -10.95 -2.72 38.69
N THR A 193 -11.70 -2.08 39.60
CA THR A 193 -12.95 -2.61 40.16
C THR A 193 -14.20 -2.07 39.47
N ASP A 194 -14.05 -0.99 38.72
CA ASP A 194 -15.09 -0.18 38.07
C ASP A 194 -15.06 -0.29 36.53
N SER A 195 -14.05 -0.94 35.95
CA SER A 195 -13.96 -1.22 34.52
C SER A 195 -15.09 -2.15 34.07
N LYS A 196 -15.90 -1.69 33.10
CA LYS A 196 -16.99 -2.46 32.51
C LYS A 196 -16.46 -3.41 31.46
N PHE A 197 -15.57 -2.93 30.58
CA PHE A 197 -15.04 -3.70 29.46
C PHE A 197 -13.94 -4.69 29.87
N ASN A 198 -13.31 -4.47 31.03
CA ASN A 198 -12.25 -5.32 31.55
C ASN A 198 -11.10 -5.52 30.53
N VAL A 199 -10.79 -4.49 29.74
CA VAL A 199 -9.70 -4.47 28.76
C VAL A 199 -8.38 -4.02 29.40
N TYR A 200 -8.00 -4.68 30.49
CA TYR A 200 -6.75 -4.38 31.20
C TYR A 200 -6.00 -5.65 31.62
N ILE A 201 -4.71 -5.49 31.86
CA ILE A 201 -3.87 -6.47 32.55
C ILE A 201 -3.06 -5.79 33.64
N THR A 202 -2.81 -6.48 34.76
CA THR A 202 -1.90 -5.96 35.77
C THR A 202 -0.44 -6.13 35.34
N LYS A 203 0.40 -5.17 35.69
CA LYS A 203 1.84 -5.17 35.43
C LYS A 203 2.51 -6.48 35.86
N GLU A 204 2.17 -6.99 37.04
CA GLU A 204 2.67 -8.28 37.56
C GLU A 204 2.29 -9.46 36.65
N LYS A 205 1.04 -9.51 36.18
CA LYS A 205 0.59 -10.60 35.29
C LYS A 205 1.30 -10.53 33.95
N LEU A 206 1.45 -9.32 33.39
CA LEU A 206 2.13 -9.14 32.13
C LEU A 206 3.62 -9.49 32.23
N ASP A 207 4.30 -9.10 33.32
CA ASP A 207 5.68 -9.50 33.63
C ASP A 207 5.84 -11.03 33.61
N TRP A 208 4.90 -11.74 34.27
CA TRP A 208 4.87 -13.19 34.24
C TRP A 208 4.64 -13.76 32.83
N GLN A 209 3.72 -13.17 32.05
CA GLN A 209 3.40 -13.61 30.69
C GLN A 209 4.59 -13.47 29.74
N ILE A 210 5.27 -12.32 29.73
CA ILE A 210 6.47 -12.10 28.92
C ILE A 210 7.55 -13.12 29.31
N GLY A 211 7.83 -13.24 30.61
CA GLY A 211 8.81 -14.23 31.09
C GLY A 211 8.43 -15.68 30.76
N PHE A 212 7.14 -16.01 30.75
CA PHE A 212 6.64 -17.31 30.34
C PHE A 212 6.89 -17.58 28.86
N LEU A 213 6.56 -16.63 27.97
CA LEU A 213 6.78 -16.75 26.53
C LEU A 213 8.25 -17.02 26.22
N LYS A 214 9.16 -16.27 26.86
CA LYS A 214 10.62 -16.49 26.75
C LYS A 214 11.03 -17.90 27.15
N ARG A 215 10.59 -18.37 28.32
CA ARG A 215 10.91 -19.73 28.81
C ARG A 215 10.36 -20.83 27.89
N GLN A 216 9.27 -20.58 27.17
CA GLN A 216 8.70 -21.50 26.18
C GLN A 216 9.36 -21.41 24.79
N GLY A 217 10.35 -20.51 24.64
CA GLY A 217 11.12 -20.30 23.42
C GLY A 217 10.38 -19.53 22.34
N PHE A 218 9.37 -18.73 22.70
CA PHE A 218 8.76 -17.77 21.77
C PHE A 218 9.72 -16.62 21.50
N ASN A 219 9.72 -16.13 20.26
CA ASN A 219 10.40 -14.90 19.88
C ASN A 219 9.32 -13.84 19.66
N ILE A 220 9.34 -12.79 20.49
CA ILE A 220 8.38 -11.70 20.39
C ILE A 220 8.85 -10.75 19.28
N ILE A 221 8.05 -10.64 18.23
CA ILE A 221 8.35 -9.82 17.05
C ILE A 221 7.24 -8.78 16.84
N THR A 222 7.50 -7.82 15.95
CA THR A 222 6.52 -6.81 15.55
C THR A 222 6.12 -6.96 14.07
N PHE A 223 5.20 -6.14 13.58
CA PHE A 223 4.83 -6.14 12.16
C PHE A 223 5.93 -5.52 11.28
N LYS A 224 6.72 -4.59 11.81
CA LYS A 224 7.93 -4.08 11.18
C LYS A 224 9.00 -5.17 11.03
N ASP A 225 9.18 -6.03 12.03
CA ASP A 225 10.06 -7.21 11.90
C ASP A 225 9.58 -8.15 10.80
N LEU A 226 8.26 -8.36 10.70
CA LEU A 226 7.61 -9.15 9.66
C LEU A 226 7.83 -8.55 8.26
N ALA A 227 7.58 -7.25 8.08
CA ALA A 227 7.81 -6.54 6.82
C ALA A 227 9.27 -6.61 6.36
N ASN A 228 10.21 -6.58 7.31
CA ASN A 228 11.64 -6.71 7.04
C ASN A 228 12.11 -8.17 6.82
N GLY A 229 11.19 -9.15 6.85
CA GLY A 229 11.51 -10.55 6.59
C GLY A 229 12.34 -11.22 7.69
N ILE A 230 12.23 -10.76 8.94
CA ILE A 230 12.96 -11.35 10.07
C ILE A 230 12.48 -12.79 10.32
N LYS A 231 13.42 -13.74 10.25
CA LYS A 231 13.14 -15.17 10.41
C LYS A 231 13.41 -15.63 11.84
N VAL A 232 12.34 -15.97 12.56
CA VAL A 232 12.43 -16.51 13.93
C VAL A 232 11.68 -17.84 14.09
N LYS A 233 12.06 -18.61 15.12
CA LYS A 233 11.29 -19.79 15.56
C LYS A 233 10.21 -19.34 16.53
N LYS A 234 9.04 -19.99 16.52
CA LYS A 234 7.91 -19.68 17.42
C LYS A 234 7.63 -18.17 17.55
N PRO A 235 7.32 -17.48 16.43
CA PRO A 235 6.94 -16.07 16.46
C PRO A 235 5.69 -15.86 17.33
N ILE A 236 5.65 -14.74 18.03
CA ILE A 236 4.44 -14.22 18.67
C ILE A 236 4.46 -12.70 18.62
N ILE A 237 3.31 -12.06 18.45
CA ILE A 237 3.19 -10.60 18.42
C ILE A 237 2.34 -10.17 19.61
N LEU A 238 2.81 -9.16 20.35
CA LEU A 238 2.05 -8.53 21.42
C LEU A 238 1.59 -7.15 20.95
N THR A 239 0.28 -6.91 20.93
CA THR A 239 -0.33 -5.64 20.52
C THR A 239 -1.09 -5.00 21.67
N PHE A 240 -1.01 -3.67 21.76
CA PHE A 240 -1.69 -2.86 22.75
C PHE A 240 -2.46 -1.76 22.04
N ASP A 241 -3.78 -1.73 22.22
CA ASP A 241 -4.65 -0.80 21.52
C ASP A 241 -4.86 0.50 22.31
N ASP A 242 -5.39 1.52 21.63
CA ASP A 242 -5.73 2.86 22.09
C ASP A 242 -4.57 3.80 22.46
N GLY A 243 -3.41 3.26 22.83
CA GLY A 243 -2.23 4.05 23.19
C GLY A 243 -2.36 4.70 24.57
N TYR A 244 -2.89 3.98 25.56
CA TYR A 244 -3.02 4.45 26.94
C TYR A 244 -1.68 4.85 27.57
N GLU A 245 -1.70 5.86 28.43
CA GLU A 245 -0.52 6.36 29.16
C GLU A 245 0.17 5.24 29.97
N ASP A 246 -0.61 4.29 30.49
CA ASP A 246 -0.09 3.16 31.24
C ASP A 246 0.75 2.18 30.38
N ASN A 247 0.65 2.25 29.05
CA ASN A 247 1.59 1.55 28.15
C ASN A 247 3.00 2.15 28.25
N TYR A 248 3.12 3.47 28.38
CA TYR A 248 4.41 4.12 28.64
C TYR A 248 4.89 3.84 30.07
N LEU A 249 4.03 4.04 31.08
CA LEU A 249 4.43 3.97 32.48
C LEU A 249 4.76 2.54 32.96
N ASN A 250 4.06 1.52 32.44
CA ASN A 250 4.15 0.15 32.93
C ASN A 250 4.67 -0.85 31.91
N LEU A 251 4.20 -0.80 30.65
CA LEU A 251 4.65 -1.73 29.62
C LEU A 251 6.09 -1.46 29.20
N LEU A 252 6.46 -0.22 28.85
CA LEU A 252 7.83 0.08 28.39
C LEU A 252 8.92 -0.35 29.39
N PRO A 253 8.80 -0.11 30.72
CA PRO A 253 9.77 -0.65 31.68
C PRO A 253 9.83 -2.19 31.73
N LEU A 254 8.71 -2.88 31.54
CA LEU A 254 8.69 -4.34 31.46
C LEU A 254 9.40 -4.83 30.19
N LEU A 255 9.15 -4.20 29.05
CA LEU A 255 9.83 -4.51 27.80
C LEU A 255 11.34 -4.30 27.94
N LYS A 256 11.77 -3.19 28.56
CA LYS A 256 13.20 -2.94 28.87
C LYS A 256 13.79 -4.02 29.78
N LYS A 257 13.09 -4.41 30.86
CA LYS A 257 13.50 -5.48 31.78
C LYS A 257 13.70 -6.81 31.05
N HIS A 258 12.81 -7.15 30.11
CA HIS A 258 12.87 -8.42 29.38
C HIS A 258 13.67 -8.34 28.08
N GLN A 259 14.02 -7.14 27.60
CA GLN A 259 14.58 -6.92 26.25
C GLN A 259 13.68 -7.51 25.16
N GLU A 260 12.37 -7.28 25.28
CA GLU A 260 11.36 -7.80 24.35
C GLU A 260 10.61 -6.67 23.66
N LYS A 261 9.92 -7.00 22.58
CA LYS A 261 9.21 -6.04 21.74
C LYS A 261 7.70 -6.05 21.94
N ALA A 262 7.04 -4.98 21.49
CA ALA A 262 5.58 -4.91 21.35
C ALA A 262 5.18 -3.93 20.25
N VAL A 263 3.90 -3.97 19.87
CA VAL A 263 3.25 -2.98 19.00
C VAL A 263 2.23 -2.21 19.83
N ILE A 264 2.24 -0.88 19.76
CA ILE A 264 1.18 -0.04 20.32
C ILE A 264 0.44 0.67 19.18
N TYR A 265 -0.88 0.52 19.13
CA TYR A 265 -1.75 1.23 18.20
C TYR A 265 -2.24 2.52 18.84
N CYS A 266 -1.79 3.66 18.32
CA CYS A 266 -2.12 5.00 18.82
C CYS A 266 -3.12 5.70 17.90
N LEU A 267 -3.90 6.62 18.46
CA LEU A 267 -4.70 7.55 17.66
C LEU A 267 -3.83 8.59 16.97
N GLY A 268 -4.18 8.91 15.72
CA GLY A 268 -3.52 9.95 14.95
C GLY A 268 -3.94 11.38 15.30
N ASN A 269 -5.12 11.57 15.92
CA ASN A 269 -5.52 12.88 16.42
C ASN A 269 -4.97 13.07 17.84
N ARG A 270 -3.86 13.78 17.94
CA ARG A 270 -3.13 14.02 19.19
C ARG A 270 -3.82 15.00 20.14
N SER A 271 -4.92 15.63 19.71
CA SER A 271 -5.77 16.44 20.59
C SER A 271 -6.69 15.61 21.50
N ILE A 272 -6.89 14.32 21.20
CA ILE A 272 -7.65 13.40 22.05
C ILE A 272 -6.70 12.89 23.14
N GLN A 273 -7.00 13.21 24.40
CA GLN A 273 -6.12 12.93 25.54
C GLN A 273 -6.61 11.80 26.45
N ASN A 274 -7.82 11.31 26.23
CA ASN A 274 -8.45 10.24 27.00
C ASN A 274 -9.41 9.41 26.14
N ASN A 275 -9.84 8.26 26.67
CA ASN A 275 -10.75 7.30 26.04
C ASN A 275 -12.22 7.77 25.99
N ILE A 276 -12.46 8.93 25.38
CA ILE A 276 -13.80 9.54 25.29
C ILE A 276 -14.87 8.66 24.61
N TRP A 277 -14.47 7.68 23.80
CA TRP A 277 -15.39 6.76 23.14
C TRP A 277 -15.97 5.74 24.12
N ASP A 278 -15.16 5.29 25.09
CA ASP A 278 -15.57 4.33 26.12
C ASP A 278 -16.20 5.01 27.34
N GLU A 279 -15.78 6.25 27.65
CA GLU A 279 -16.35 7.03 28.76
C GLU A 279 -17.87 7.23 28.58
N LYS A 280 -18.32 7.43 27.33
CA LYS A 280 -19.75 7.54 26.97
C LYS A 280 -20.54 6.26 27.26
N LEU A 281 -19.86 5.11 27.33
CA LEU A 281 -20.44 3.80 27.65
C LEU A 281 -20.25 3.46 29.15
N GLY A 282 -19.63 4.36 29.91
CA GLY A 282 -19.41 4.29 31.34
C GLY A 282 -18.18 3.48 31.76
N GLU A 283 -17.19 3.35 30.88
CA GLU A 283 -15.83 2.97 31.28
C GLU A 283 -15.15 4.16 31.99
N PRO A 284 -14.32 3.94 33.03
CA PRO A 284 -13.59 5.02 33.66
C PRO A 284 -12.65 5.76 32.70
N SER A 285 -12.59 7.09 32.83
CA SER A 285 -11.69 7.93 32.04
C SER A 285 -10.23 7.56 32.31
N ALA A 286 -9.45 7.41 31.26
CA ALA A 286 -8.05 7.04 31.30
C ALA A 286 -7.26 7.82 30.24
N ASN A 287 -6.10 8.34 30.65
CA ASN A 287 -5.24 9.14 29.79
C ASN A 287 -4.63 8.31 28.67
N LEU A 288 -4.50 8.92 27.50
CA LEU A 288 -3.68 8.45 26.39
C LEU A 288 -2.25 9.01 26.53
N MET A 289 -1.30 8.33 25.91
CA MET A 289 0.09 8.82 25.88
C MET A 289 0.18 10.20 25.24
N SER A 290 1.04 11.06 25.78
CA SER A 290 1.44 12.30 25.11
C SER A 290 2.40 12.02 23.93
N ASP A 291 2.59 13.03 23.09
CA ASP A 291 3.52 12.94 21.94
C ASP A 291 4.95 12.60 22.38
N TYR A 292 5.41 13.20 23.49
CA TYR A 292 6.71 12.87 24.10
C TYR A 292 6.79 11.39 24.51
N GLN A 293 5.74 10.86 25.16
CA GLN A 293 5.71 9.46 25.59
C GLN A 293 5.70 8.49 24.40
N ILE A 294 4.97 8.81 23.33
CA ILE A 294 4.99 8.04 22.08
C ILE A 294 6.38 8.02 21.46
N GLN A 295 7.05 9.17 21.37
CA GLN A 295 8.41 9.28 20.85
C GLN A 295 9.40 8.50 21.72
N GLU A 296 9.32 8.57 23.05
CA GLU A 296 10.17 7.77 23.94
C GLU A 296 9.94 6.26 23.80
N CYS A 297 8.68 5.84 23.65
CA CYS A 297 8.33 4.46 23.33
C CYS A 297 9.00 4.03 22.02
N HIS A 298 8.87 4.81 20.96
CA HIS A 298 9.48 4.54 19.67
C HIS A 298 11.01 4.49 19.72
N ASN A 299 11.64 5.52 20.30
CA ASN A 299 13.10 5.68 20.40
C ASN A 299 13.76 4.60 21.27
N SER A 300 12.99 3.88 22.10
CA SER A 300 13.51 2.72 22.83
C SER A 300 13.95 1.57 21.92
N GLY A 301 13.47 1.53 20.67
CA GLY A 301 13.68 0.42 19.73
C GLY A 301 12.93 -0.87 20.09
N LEU A 302 12.17 -0.88 21.18
CA LEU A 302 11.40 -2.03 21.65
C LEU A 302 9.92 -1.94 21.24
N ILE A 303 9.40 -0.74 20.99
CA ILE A 303 8.00 -0.52 20.68
C ILE A 303 7.85 -0.02 19.24
N GLU A 304 7.10 -0.78 18.44
CA GLU A 304 6.55 -0.29 17.18
C GLU A 304 5.31 0.56 17.47
N ILE A 305 5.32 1.82 17.01
CA ILE A 305 4.13 2.68 17.02
C ILE A 305 3.36 2.45 15.73
N ALA A 306 2.07 2.13 15.87
CA ALA A 306 1.15 1.78 14.81
C ALA A 306 -0.15 2.61 14.92
N SER A 307 -1.03 2.54 13.92
CA SER A 307 -2.23 3.39 13.85
C SER A 307 -3.51 2.69 14.33
N HIS A 308 -4.30 3.38 15.17
CA HIS A 308 -5.64 2.98 15.58
C HIS A 308 -6.74 3.92 15.07
N GLY A 309 -6.54 4.47 13.87
CA GLY A 309 -7.42 5.48 13.29
C GLY A 309 -7.10 6.88 13.79
N LEU A 310 -7.87 7.85 13.34
CA LEU A 310 -7.68 9.25 13.68
C LEU A 310 -8.42 9.58 14.97
N LYS A 311 -9.70 9.19 15.08
CA LYS A 311 -10.61 9.59 16.17
C LYS A 311 -11.28 8.41 16.89
N HIS A 312 -10.85 7.17 16.63
CA HIS A 312 -11.47 5.94 17.18
C HIS A 312 -12.94 5.75 16.74
N GLN A 313 -13.22 5.99 15.45
CA GLN A 313 -14.56 5.83 14.90
C GLN A 313 -14.82 4.40 14.44
N HIS A 314 -16.09 3.98 14.50
CA HIS A 314 -16.51 2.70 13.94
C HIS A 314 -16.57 2.83 12.41
N LEU A 315 -15.51 2.38 11.73
CA LEU A 315 -15.30 2.60 10.29
C LEU A 315 -16.45 2.11 9.39
N PRO A 316 -17.13 0.98 9.68
CA PRO A 316 -18.26 0.54 8.87
C PRO A 316 -19.42 1.54 8.79
N ASP A 317 -19.59 2.42 9.79
CA ASP A 317 -20.65 3.43 9.80
C ASP A 317 -20.32 4.69 8.99
N LEU A 318 -19.07 4.82 8.54
CA LEU A 318 -18.57 6.01 7.84
C LEU A 318 -18.70 5.87 6.33
N SER A 319 -18.70 7.00 5.62
CA SER A 319 -18.52 7.03 4.16
C SER A 319 -17.07 6.65 3.77
N GLU A 320 -16.85 6.29 2.51
CA GLU A 320 -15.51 5.95 2.01
C GLU A 320 -14.50 7.10 2.21
N ALA A 321 -14.93 8.35 1.97
CA ALA A 321 -14.07 9.52 2.14
C ALA A 321 -13.65 9.72 3.61
N GLU A 322 -14.57 9.50 4.55
CA GLU A 322 -14.29 9.58 5.98
C GLU A 322 -13.38 8.43 6.46
N VAL A 323 -13.54 7.22 5.92
CA VAL A 323 -12.62 6.10 6.21
C VAL A 323 -11.21 6.41 5.68
N LYS A 324 -11.09 6.96 4.46
CA LYS A 324 -9.80 7.42 3.92
C LYS A 324 -9.16 8.48 4.83
N GLU A 325 -9.94 9.44 5.32
CA GLU A 325 -9.44 10.45 6.27
C GLU A 325 -8.93 9.80 7.57
N GLU A 326 -9.70 8.88 8.17
CA GLU A 326 -9.31 8.16 9.39
C GLU A 326 -8.01 7.37 9.22
N LEU A 327 -7.79 6.79 8.03
CA LEU A 327 -6.61 5.98 7.71
C LEU A 327 -5.38 6.84 7.36
N GLU A 328 -5.52 7.72 6.36
CA GLU A 328 -4.40 8.47 5.78
C GLU A 328 -3.90 9.57 6.73
N SER A 329 -4.81 10.32 7.34
CA SER A 329 -4.42 11.39 8.28
C SER A 329 -3.79 10.80 9.53
N SER A 330 -4.31 9.66 10.01
CA SER A 330 -3.72 8.99 11.17
C SER A 330 -2.31 8.51 10.88
N LYS A 331 -2.10 7.83 9.74
CA LYS A 331 -0.78 7.41 9.28
C LYS A 331 0.17 8.60 9.21
N SER A 332 -0.21 9.65 8.48
CA SER A 332 0.62 10.82 8.24
C SER A 332 1.02 11.53 9.54
N ASN A 333 0.09 11.70 10.49
CA ASN A 333 0.35 12.36 11.75
C ASN A 333 1.32 11.56 12.62
N LEU A 334 1.13 10.24 12.71
CA LEU A 334 2.00 9.36 13.48
C LEU A 334 3.39 9.25 12.85
N GLU A 335 3.48 9.11 11.53
CA GLU A 335 4.76 9.06 10.81
C GLU A 335 5.56 10.36 10.98
N LYS A 336 4.89 11.52 10.95
CA LYS A 336 5.53 12.82 11.27
C LYS A 336 6.01 12.89 12.71
N LEU A 337 5.22 12.38 13.66
CA LEU A 337 5.53 12.42 15.08
C LEU A 337 6.78 11.57 15.41
N ILE A 338 6.87 10.36 14.85
CA ILE A 338 7.96 9.42 15.14
C ILE A 338 9.12 9.50 14.13
N ASN A 339 8.93 10.21 13.01
CA ASN A 339 9.88 10.28 11.89
C ASN A 339 10.29 8.89 11.36
N ASP A 340 9.31 7.99 11.25
CA ASP A 340 9.47 6.61 10.79
C ASP A 340 8.15 6.10 10.20
N LYS A 341 8.22 5.04 9.39
CA LYS A 341 7.05 4.47 8.71
C LYS A 341 6.11 3.80 9.72
N VAL A 342 4.82 4.07 9.58
CA VAL A 342 3.76 3.33 10.28
C VAL A 342 3.38 2.12 9.43
N VAL A 343 3.73 0.93 9.91
CA VAL A 343 3.65 -0.32 9.14
C VAL A 343 2.26 -0.95 9.22
N SER A 344 1.59 -0.88 10.37
CA SER A 344 0.35 -1.61 10.61
C SER A 344 -0.79 -0.75 11.16
N PHE A 345 -2.03 -1.21 10.94
CA PHE A 345 -3.27 -0.57 11.35
C PHE A 345 -4.17 -1.53 12.14
N ALA A 346 -4.71 -1.12 13.29
CA ALA A 346 -5.74 -1.87 14.00
C ALA A 346 -7.11 -1.21 13.79
N TYR A 347 -8.10 -1.97 13.35
CA TYR A 347 -9.48 -1.48 13.19
C TYR A 347 -10.08 -1.18 14.57
N PRO A 348 -10.57 0.06 14.83
CA PRO A 348 -11.31 0.37 16.06
C PRO A 348 -12.47 -0.61 16.24
N TYR A 349 -12.65 -1.10 17.48
CA TYR A 349 -13.62 -2.15 17.84
C TYR A 349 -13.37 -3.53 17.17
N GLY A 350 -12.39 -3.63 16.27
CA GLY A 350 -12.07 -4.84 15.52
C GLY A 350 -12.98 -5.12 14.33
N ASP A 351 -13.88 -4.18 14.00
CA ASP A 351 -14.90 -4.34 12.97
C ASP A 351 -14.45 -3.72 11.64
N TYR A 352 -14.61 -4.48 10.56
CA TYR A 352 -14.20 -4.11 9.22
C TYR A 352 -14.91 -5.01 8.18
N GLY A 353 -14.98 -4.53 6.94
CA GLY A 353 -15.42 -5.29 5.78
C GLY A 353 -14.41 -5.19 4.63
N LYS A 354 -14.82 -5.68 3.46
CA LYS A 354 -13.97 -5.66 2.25
C LYS A 354 -13.59 -4.25 1.83
N ARG A 355 -14.47 -3.28 2.06
CA ARG A 355 -14.19 -1.86 1.80
C ARG A 355 -12.99 -1.39 2.63
N GLU A 356 -13.01 -1.63 3.94
CA GLU A 356 -11.96 -1.19 4.86
C GLU A 356 -10.64 -1.94 4.62
N GLU A 357 -10.67 -3.21 4.17
CA GLU A 357 -9.47 -3.94 3.74
C GLU A 357 -8.80 -3.23 2.54
N ILE A 358 -9.58 -2.90 1.50
CA ILE A 358 -9.09 -2.22 0.30
C ILE A 358 -8.54 -0.84 0.67
N LEU A 359 -9.27 -0.07 1.47
CA LEU A 359 -8.85 1.27 1.86
C LEU A 359 -7.59 1.25 2.72
N ALA A 360 -7.43 0.29 3.62
CA ALA A 360 -6.20 0.14 4.40
C ALA A 360 -4.99 -0.18 3.50
N TYR A 361 -5.17 -1.01 2.46
CA TYR A 361 -4.15 -1.26 1.45
C TYR A 361 -3.79 0.03 0.68
N GLU A 362 -4.81 0.74 0.18
CA GLU A 362 -4.64 1.97 -0.61
C GLU A 362 -3.99 3.11 0.18
N SER A 363 -4.29 3.22 1.48
CA SER A 363 -3.63 4.17 2.40
C SER A 363 -2.18 3.78 2.74
N GLY A 364 -1.67 2.68 2.20
CA GLY A 364 -0.25 2.31 2.26
C GLY A 364 0.17 1.59 3.55
N TYR A 365 -0.76 0.97 4.29
CA TYR A 365 -0.42 0.08 5.40
C TYR A 365 0.04 -1.28 4.89
N ASP A 366 1.11 -1.85 5.46
CA ASP A 366 1.58 -3.18 5.05
C ASP A 366 0.68 -4.27 5.65
N PHE A 367 0.08 -4.01 6.82
CA PHE A 367 -0.83 -4.93 7.51
C PHE A 367 -2.01 -4.19 8.15
N ALA A 368 -3.17 -4.83 8.18
CA ALA A 368 -4.30 -4.41 8.99
C ALA A 368 -4.86 -5.57 9.82
N ILE A 369 -5.25 -5.27 11.06
CA ILE A 369 -5.54 -6.25 12.10
C ILE A 369 -6.90 -5.97 12.74
N GLY A 370 -7.75 -7.00 12.80
CA GLY A 370 -9.04 -6.96 13.50
C GLY A 370 -8.96 -7.59 14.89
N THR A 371 -10.11 -7.94 15.48
CA THR A 371 -10.16 -8.71 16.73
C THR A 371 -10.09 -10.21 16.45
N VAL A 372 -11.23 -10.88 16.29
CA VAL A 372 -11.34 -12.35 16.28
C VAL A 372 -11.67 -12.93 14.91
N ASN A 373 -11.99 -12.07 13.95
CA ASN A 373 -12.29 -12.44 12.57
C ASN A 373 -11.00 -12.47 11.73
N GLY A 374 -10.94 -13.38 10.75
CA GLY A 374 -9.79 -13.53 9.88
C GLY A 374 -9.29 -14.98 9.66
N PRO A 375 -8.41 -15.20 8.67
CA PRO A 375 -7.87 -16.51 8.34
C PRO A 375 -6.94 -17.07 9.43
N LEU A 376 -6.70 -18.39 9.39
CA LEU A 376 -5.77 -19.08 10.30
C LEU A 376 -4.32 -18.73 10.02
N ASN A 377 -3.92 -18.72 8.76
CA ASN A 377 -2.59 -18.23 8.41
C ASN A 377 -2.67 -16.71 8.22
N LEU A 378 -1.76 -16.00 8.88
CA LEU A 378 -1.64 -14.55 8.77
C LEU A 378 -1.45 -14.09 7.31
N THR A 379 -0.74 -14.88 6.51
CA THR A 379 -0.43 -14.58 5.10
C THR A 379 -1.59 -14.83 4.14
N ASP A 380 -2.68 -15.46 4.59
CA ASP A 380 -3.87 -15.66 3.73
C ASP A 380 -4.60 -14.32 3.47
N ASN A 381 -4.50 -13.36 4.41
CA ASN A 381 -4.99 -11.99 4.23
C ASN A 381 -4.28 -11.02 5.19
N TYR A 382 -3.40 -10.19 4.63
CA TYR A 382 -2.63 -9.18 5.37
C TYR A 382 -3.45 -8.04 5.96
N TYR A 383 -4.71 -7.88 5.53
CA TYR A 383 -5.62 -6.82 5.96
C TYR A 383 -6.76 -7.33 6.85
N ALA A 384 -6.71 -8.61 7.23
CA ALA A 384 -7.70 -9.26 8.08
C ALA A 384 -7.02 -10.12 9.14
N ILE A 385 -5.90 -9.63 9.69
CA ILE A 385 -5.11 -10.42 10.64
C ILE A 385 -5.91 -10.57 11.93
N ARG A 386 -6.02 -11.81 12.42
CA ARG A 386 -6.73 -12.12 13.65
C ARG A 386 -5.83 -12.01 14.88
N ARG A 387 -6.43 -11.57 15.99
CA ARG A 387 -5.84 -11.51 17.33
C ARG A 387 -6.54 -12.39 18.34
N ILE A 388 -5.89 -12.56 19.48
CA ILE A 388 -6.35 -13.37 20.61
C ILE A 388 -6.45 -12.46 21.84
N GLN A 389 -7.68 -12.16 22.26
CA GLN A 389 -7.94 -11.30 23.41
C GLN A 389 -7.41 -11.87 24.72
N ILE A 390 -6.66 -11.06 25.48
CA ILE A 390 -6.19 -11.41 26.82
C ILE A 390 -6.92 -10.55 27.86
N PHE A 391 -7.88 -11.18 28.54
CA PHE A 391 -8.63 -10.58 29.64
C PHE A 391 -7.90 -10.70 30.98
N PRO A 392 -8.20 -9.84 31.98
CA PRO A 392 -7.63 -9.92 33.32
C PRO A 392 -7.96 -11.23 34.02
N SER A 393 -9.06 -11.90 33.64
CA SER A 393 -9.47 -13.23 34.14
C SER A 393 -8.65 -14.38 33.55
N THR A 394 -7.83 -14.15 32.52
CA THR A 394 -7.02 -15.19 31.85
C THR A 394 -6.04 -15.82 32.84
N LYS A 395 -6.23 -17.11 33.16
CA LYS A 395 -5.36 -17.87 34.05
C LYS A 395 -4.12 -18.38 33.31
N LYS A 396 -3.10 -18.83 34.05
CA LYS A 396 -1.84 -19.36 33.49
C LYS A 396 -2.07 -20.47 32.44
N PHE A 397 -2.97 -21.40 32.72
CA PHE A 397 -3.31 -22.49 31.79
C PHE A 397 -4.03 -21.98 30.53
N ASP A 398 -4.95 -21.01 30.68
CA ASP A 398 -5.62 -20.40 29.52
C ASP A 398 -4.64 -19.61 28.66
N PHE A 399 -3.67 -18.94 29.26
CA PHE A 399 -2.60 -18.26 28.55
C PHE A 399 -1.71 -19.23 27.75
N TRP A 400 -1.28 -20.34 28.37
CA TRP A 400 -0.54 -21.39 27.66
C TRP A 400 -1.33 -21.94 26.46
N LYS A 401 -2.62 -22.23 26.67
CA LYS A 401 -3.52 -22.71 25.61
C LYS A 401 -3.63 -21.68 24.49
N LYS A 402 -3.93 -20.41 24.80
CA LYS A 402 -4.05 -19.29 23.85
C LYS A 402 -2.77 -19.05 23.04
N THR A 403 -1.59 -19.35 23.60
CA THR A 403 -0.29 -19.14 22.93
C THR A 403 0.23 -20.38 22.20
N SER A 404 -0.42 -21.54 22.35
CA SER A 404 0.05 -22.83 21.81
C SER A 404 0.11 -22.95 20.28
N GLY A 405 -0.46 -22.00 19.53
CA GLY A 405 -0.61 -22.08 18.07
C GLY A 405 -1.59 -23.16 17.59
N PHE A 406 -2.36 -23.74 18.51
CA PHE A 406 -3.50 -24.62 18.21
C PHE A 406 -4.83 -24.01 18.64
N TYR A 407 -4.81 -22.95 19.45
CA TYR A 407 -6.00 -22.35 20.04
C TYR A 407 -7.00 -21.88 18.99
N LEU A 408 -6.54 -21.10 17.99
CA LEU A 408 -7.44 -20.57 16.97
C LEU A 408 -8.05 -21.69 16.13
N ARG A 409 -7.27 -22.75 15.84
CA ARG A 409 -7.79 -23.95 15.20
C ARG A 409 -8.88 -24.64 16.03
N LEU A 410 -8.66 -24.77 17.34
CA LEU A 410 -9.61 -25.36 18.27
C LEU A 410 -10.91 -24.54 18.34
N CYS A 411 -10.80 -23.22 18.30
CA CYS A 411 -11.95 -22.32 18.30
C CYS A 411 -12.74 -22.41 16.99
N LYS A 412 -12.06 -22.42 15.84
CA LYS A 412 -12.69 -22.63 14.53
C LYS A 412 -13.45 -23.97 14.47
N LEU A 413 -12.87 -25.04 15.01
CA LEU A 413 -13.52 -26.36 15.06
C LEU A 413 -14.76 -26.40 15.95
N LYS A 414 -14.86 -25.51 16.94
CA LYS A 414 -15.99 -25.46 17.87
C LYS A 414 -17.11 -24.52 17.42
N ALA A 415 -17.02 -23.93 16.22
CA ALA A 415 -17.92 -22.87 15.75
C ALA A 415 -18.16 -21.79 16.82
N LYS A 416 -17.13 -21.54 17.66
CA LYS A 416 -17.18 -20.45 18.60
C LYS A 416 -16.82 -19.20 17.82
N ASP A 417 -17.85 -18.54 17.34
CA ASP A 417 -17.79 -17.09 17.13
C ASP A 417 -17.49 -16.48 18.51
N PHE A 418 -16.51 -15.58 18.54
CA PHE A 418 -16.04 -14.95 19.76
C PHE A 418 -16.81 -13.67 20.02
#